data_AF-A0A956VCT8-F1
#
_entry.id   AF-A0A956VCT8-F1
#
_cell.length_a   1.000
_cell.length_b   1.000
_cell.length_c   1.000
_cell.angle_alpha   90.00
_cell.angle_beta   90.00
_cell.angle_gamma   90.00
#
_symmetry.space_group_name_H-M   'P 1'
#
loop_
_entity.id
_entity.type
_entity.pdbx_description
1 polymer ?
#
loop_
_entity_poly.entity_id
_entity_poly.type
_entity_poly.pdbx_seq_one_letter_code
_entity_poly.pdbx_strand_id
1 'polypeptide(L)'
;QPGSLPNQPAMPGTMPNVQPGTMPGASGGNWNGTYIGDNGSIVLSIQSFQGGAAGFIEAEGQRFQFQAQGDASRLQGSIQAQGQAFPLTIERSSNGIAMSIGSATYIMQAYSGAFNMLQN
;
A
#
# COMPACT_ATOMS: atom_id res chain seq x y z
N GLN A 1 9.26 37.85 -37.48
CA GLN A 1 9.63 38.82 -36.42
C GLN A 1 8.61 38.75 -35.28
N PRO A 2 9.00 39.03 -34.03
CA PRO A 2 8.56 38.33 -32.82
C PRO A 2 7.40 39.03 -32.09
N GLY A 3 6.64 38.22 -31.36
CA GLY A 3 5.56 38.66 -30.48
C GLY A 3 6.07 39.40 -29.25
N SER A 4 5.29 40.41 -28.85
CA SER A 4 5.44 41.15 -27.60
C SER A 4 4.21 40.89 -26.72
N LEU A 5 4.46 40.40 -25.50
CA LEU A 5 3.51 40.34 -24.39
C LEU A 5 3.25 41.74 -23.82
N PRO A 6 2.03 42.01 -23.32
CA PRO A 6 1.84 42.98 -22.25
C PRO A 6 1.19 42.39 -20.99
N ASN A 7 1.61 42.97 -19.87
CA ASN A 7 1.26 42.75 -18.47
C ASN A 7 -0.26 42.92 -18.15
N GLN A 8 -0.73 42.13 -17.17
CA GLN A 8 -2.08 42.00 -16.58
C GLN A 8 -2.70 43.30 -15.99
N PRO A 9 -4.03 43.29 -15.72
CA PRO A 9 -4.51 43.32 -14.31
C PRO A 9 -5.69 42.38 -13.98
N ALA A 10 -5.91 42.16 -12.67
CA ALA A 10 -6.65 41.07 -12.03
C ALA A 10 -8.18 41.26 -11.83
N MET A 11 -8.91 40.12 -11.89
CA MET A 11 -10.09 39.62 -11.13
C MET A 11 -11.29 40.56 -10.78
N PRO A 12 -12.57 40.08 -10.85
CA PRO A 12 -13.12 39.23 -9.77
C PRO A 12 -14.16 38.20 -10.21
N GLY A 13 -13.89 36.92 -9.92
CA GLY A 13 -14.87 35.85 -9.99
C GLY A 13 -14.52 34.82 -8.93
N THR A 14 -15.14 34.93 -7.75
CA THR A 14 -15.02 33.95 -6.68
C THR A 14 -15.73 32.66 -7.09
N MET A 15 -15.01 31.76 -7.76
CA MET A 15 -15.31 30.34 -7.69
C MET A 15 -14.44 29.76 -6.58
N PRO A 16 -14.97 28.89 -5.68
CA PRO A 16 -14.15 28.01 -4.88
C PRO A 16 -13.41 27.11 -5.86
N ASN A 17 -12.20 27.52 -6.22
CA ASN A 17 -11.22 26.62 -6.78
C ASN A 17 -11.01 25.57 -5.69
N VAL A 18 -11.66 24.42 -5.82
CA VAL A 18 -11.14 23.18 -5.25
C VAL A 18 -9.82 22.96 -5.93
N GLN A 19 -8.82 23.69 -5.43
CA GLN A 19 -7.42 23.41 -5.58
C GLN A 19 -7.34 21.89 -5.42
N PRO A 20 -6.91 21.14 -6.44
CA PRO A 20 -6.43 19.80 -6.21
C PRO A 20 -5.34 20.02 -5.19
N GLY A 21 -5.64 19.76 -3.92
CA GLY A 21 -4.66 19.78 -2.88
C GLY A 21 -3.54 18.95 -3.46
N THR A 22 -2.36 19.55 -3.59
CA THR A 22 -1.13 18.79 -3.63
C THR A 22 -1.14 18.03 -2.33
N MET A 23 -1.84 16.89 -2.32
CA MET A 23 -1.76 15.87 -1.31
C MET A 23 -0.27 15.63 -1.26
N PRO A 24 0.41 15.97 -0.14
CA PRO A 24 1.85 15.86 -0.03
C PRO A 24 2.21 14.51 -0.58
N GLY A 25 3.04 14.49 -1.62
CA GLY A 25 3.25 13.33 -2.46
C GLY A 25 3.19 12.08 -1.62
N ALA A 26 2.13 11.30 -1.78
CA ALA A 26 2.14 9.94 -1.33
C ALA A 26 3.18 9.27 -2.24
N SER A 27 4.45 9.43 -1.88
CA SER A 27 5.42 8.37 -1.96
C SER A 27 4.82 7.22 -1.17
N GLY A 28 3.81 6.57 -1.77
CA GLY A 28 3.31 5.29 -1.33
C GLY A 28 4.55 4.44 -1.27
N GLY A 29 4.95 4.09 -0.05
CA GLY A 29 6.19 3.34 0.13
C GLY A 29 6.13 2.11 -0.75
N ASN A 30 7.28 1.71 -1.29
CA ASN A 30 7.33 0.49 -2.07
C ASN A 30 7.00 -0.70 -1.14
N TRP A 31 5.74 -1.11 -1.10
CA TRP A 31 5.27 -2.26 -0.33
C TRP A 31 5.42 -3.56 -1.11
N ASN A 32 5.74 -3.47 -2.41
CA ASN A 32 5.84 -4.63 -3.30
C ASN A 32 6.72 -5.71 -2.70
N GLY A 33 6.21 -6.94 -2.66
CA GLY A 33 6.95 -8.08 -2.18
C GLY A 33 6.06 -9.15 -1.58
N THR A 34 6.71 -10.25 -1.22
CA THR A 34 6.10 -11.34 -0.46
C THR A 34 6.67 -11.32 0.95
N TYR A 35 5.80 -11.45 1.94
CA TYR A 35 6.15 -11.49 3.35
C TYR A 35 5.62 -12.79 3.94
N ILE A 36 6.39 -13.40 4.82
CA ILE A 36 6.03 -14.67 5.46
C ILE A 36 6.01 -14.46 6.97
N GLY A 37 4.92 -14.90 7.60
CA GLY A 37 4.73 -14.91 9.04
C GLY A 37 4.48 -16.33 9.54
N ASP A 38 4.53 -16.49 10.86
CA ASP A 38 4.15 -17.72 11.55
C ASP A 38 4.77 -19.00 10.96
N ASN A 39 6.10 -19.00 10.80
CA ASN A 39 6.91 -20.10 10.26
C ASN A 39 6.49 -20.60 8.87
N GLY A 40 5.89 -19.75 8.03
CA GLY A 40 5.43 -20.16 6.68
C GLY A 40 3.93 -20.39 6.58
N SER A 41 3.22 -20.40 7.70
CA SER A 41 1.77 -20.66 7.73
C SER A 41 0.95 -19.50 7.15
N ILE A 42 1.54 -18.29 7.11
CA ILE A 42 0.90 -17.10 6.56
C ILE A 42 1.81 -16.44 5.53
N VAL A 43 1.29 -16.24 4.33
CA VAL A 43 1.99 -15.57 3.22
C VAL A 43 1.20 -14.35 2.77
N LEU A 44 1.84 -13.19 2.75
CA LEU A 44 1.27 -11.94 2.25
C LEU A 44 2.00 -11.52 1.00
N SER A 45 1.29 -11.37 -0.12
CA SER A 45 1.83 -10.80 -1.35
C SER A 45 1.21 -9.44 -1.58
N ILE A 46 2.04 -8.41 -1.78
CA ILE A 46 1.61 -7.02 -1.94
C ILE A 46 2.08 -6.49 -3.29
N GLN A 47 1.19 -5.76 -3.97
CA GLN A 47 1.49 -4.90 -5.10
C GLN A 47 1.01 -3.47 -4.81
N SER A 48 1.94 -2.52 -4.79
CA SER A 48 1.68 -1.10 -4.57
C SER A 48 1.12 -0.43 -5.82
N PHE A 49 0.23 0.54 -5.61
CA PHE A 49 -0.24 1.49 -6.61
C PHE A 49 -0.30 2.89 -5.97
N GLN A 50 -0.65 3.90 -6.75
CA GLN A 50 -0.70 5.28 -6.24
C GLN A 50 -1.70 5.40 -5.07
N GLY A 51 -1.18 5.75 -3.88
CA GLY A 51 -1.98 5.94 -2.67
C GLY A 51 -2.41 4.65 -1.95
N GLY A 52 -1.91 3.47 -2.35
CA GLY A 52 -2.30 2.23 -1.69
C GLY A 52 -1.58 0.98 -2.19
N ALA A 53 -2.16 -0.17 -1.85
CA ALA A 53 -1.69 -1.47 -2.29
C ALA A 53 -2.84 -2.48 -2.33
N ALA A 54 -2.69 -3.51 -3.16
CA ALA A 54 -3.59 -4.65 -3.21
C ALA A 54 -2.77 -5.94 -3.25
N GLY A 55 -3.42 -7.06 -2.99
CA GLY A 55 -2.77 -8.35 -3.07
C GLY A 55 -3.54 -9.46 -2.39
N PHE A 56 -2.80 -10.44 -1.90
CA PHE A 56 -3.37 -11.66 -1.34
C PHE A 56 -2.72 -12.04 -0.01
N ILE A 57 -3.53 -12.57 0.88
CA ILE A 57 -3.13 -13.23 2.12
C ILE A 57 -3.47 -14.70 1.95
N GLU A 58 -2.48 -15.57 2.11
CA GLU A 58 -2.68 -17.00 2.22
C GLU A 58 -2.52 -17.41 3.68
N ALA A 59 -3.54 -18.06 4.22
CA ALA A 59 -3.54 -18.61 5.56
C ALA A 59 -4.39 -19.88 5.56
N GLU A 60 -3.91 -20.94 6.24
CA GLU A 60 -4.63 -22.21 6.38
C GLU A 60 -5.07 -22.84 5.02
N GLY A 61 -4.28 -22.61 3.96
CA GLY A 61 -4.59 -23.10 2.61
C GLY A 61 -5.69 -22.32 1.89
N GLN A 62 -6.21 -21.24 2.47
CA GLN A 62 -7.15 -20.33 1.83
C GLN A 62 -6.44 -19.05 1.39
N ARG A 63 -6.92 -18.45 0.28
CA ARG A 63 -6.38 -17.19 -0.26
C ARG A 63 -7.44 -16.09 -0.19
N PHE A 64 -7.11 -15.01 0.49
CA PHE A 64 -7.96 -13.84 0.71
C PHE A 64 -7.39 -12.63 -0.04
N GLN A 65 -8.18 -12.03 -0.92
CA GLN A 65 -7.81 -10.78 -1.58
C GLN A 65 -8.01 -9.58 -0.65
N PHE A 66 -7.16 -8.57 -0.78
CA PHE A 66 -7.32 -7.31 -0.07
C PHE A 66 -6.98 -6.11 -0.96
N GLN A 67 -7.55 -4.97 -0.58
CA GLN A 67 -7.12 -3.66 -1.04
C GLN A 67 -6.99 -2.76 0.18
N ALA A 68 -5.91 -1.99 0.23
CA ALA A 68 -5.62 -1.09 1.32
C ALA A 68 -5.11 0.26 0.78
N GLN A 69 -5.43 1.32 1.50
CA GLN A 69 -4.93 2.68 1.25
C GLN A 69 -3.96 3.08 2.34
N GLY A 70 -3.04 3.99 2.02
CA GLY A 70 -2.12 4.50 3.02
C GLY A 70 -0.86 5.10 2.41
N ASP A 71 0.19 5.14 3.24
CA ASP A 71 1.45 5.79 2.94
C ASP A 71 2.63 4.80 3.05
N ALA A 72 3.86 5.32 3.17
CA ALA A 72 5.06 4.49 3.28
C ALA A 72 5.22 3.70 4.58
N SER A 73 4.50 4.10 5.62
CA SER A 73 4.59 3.55 6.98
C SER A 73 3.45 2.62 7.33
N ARG A 74 2.25 2.89 6.78
CA ARG A 74 1.03 2.15 7.13
C ARG A 74 0.06 2.01 5.95
N LEU A 75 -0.54 0.83 5.84
CA LEU A 75 -1.69 0.53 4.99
C LEU A 75 -2.89 0.13 5.85
N GLN A 76 -4.08 0.57 5.46
CA GLN A 76 -5.35 0.22 6.10
C GLN A 76 -6.37 -0.20 5.04
N GLY A 77 -7.11 -1.27 5.33
CA GLY A 77 -8.11 -1.80 4.41
C GLY A 77 -9.02 -2.80 5.11
N SER A 78 -9.59 -3.71 4.32
CA SER A 78 -10.36 -4.83 4.83
C SER A 78 -10.13 -6.08 3.98
N ILE A 79 -10.34 -7.25 4.59
CA ILE A 79 -10.40 -8.53 3.90
C ILE A 79 -11.78 -9.14 4.07
N GLN A 80 -12.23 -9.90 3.08
CA GLN A 80 -13.46 -10.69 3.17
C GLN A 80 -13.09 -12.13 3.46
N ALA A 81 -13.56 -12.66 4.60
CA ALA A 81 -13.41 -14.07 4.95
C ALA A 81 -14.77 -14.62 5.40
N GLN A 82 -15.21 -15.74 4.82
CA GLN A 82 -16.48 -16.39 5.18
C GLN A 82 -17.71 -15.46 5.10
N GLY A 83 -17.71 -14.51 4.16
CA GLY A 83 -18.80 -13.53 4.00
C GLY A 83 -18.79 -12.38 5.01
N GLN A 84 -17.76 -12.28 5.86
CA GLN A 84 -17.59 -11.18 6.81
C GLN A 84 -16.34 -10.36 6.47
N ALA A 85 -16.47 -9.03 6.65
CA ALA A 85 -15.37 -8.10 6.47
C ALA A 85 -14.58 -7.95 7.76
N PHE A 86 -13.26 -8.13 7.70
CA PHE A 86 -12.35 -7.92 8.82
C PHE A 86 -11.43 -6.74 8.52
N PRO A 87 -11.19 -5.84 9.49
CA PRO A 87 -10.26 -4.73 9.30
C PRO A 87 -8.84 -5.27 9.14
N LEU A 88 -8.11 -4.71 8.18
CA LEU A 88 -6.71 -5.03 7.88
C LEU A 88 -5.85 -3.79 8.14
N THR A 89 -4.76 -3.96 8.88
CA THR A 89 -3.70 -2.97 9.01
C THR A 89 -2.36 -3.63 8.69
N ILE A 90 -1.51 -2.96 7.91
CA ILE A 90 -0.12 -3.39 7.66
C ILE A 90 0.78 -2.21 8.00
N GLU A 91 1.70 -2.40 8.94
CA GLU A 91 2.63 -1.37 9.40
C GLU A 91 4.08 -1.83 9.22
N ARG A 92 4.99 -0.91 8.90
CA ARG A 92 6.42 -1.21 8.90
C ARG A 92 6.87 -1.51 10.32
N SER A 93 7.71 -2.54 10.45
CA SER A 93 8.37 -2.91 11.70
C SER A 93 9.88 -2.99 11.46
N SER A 94 10.67 -2.94 12.54
CA SER A 94 12.14 -2.98 12.45
C SER A 94 12.68 -4.18 11.67
N ASN A 95 11.94 -5.30 11.67
CA ASN A 95 12.36 -6.57 11.05
C ASN A 95 11.46 -7.01 9.88
N GLY A 96 10.65 -6.11 9.32
CA GLY A 96 9.72 -6.43 8.24
C GLY A 96 8.42 -5.63 8.35
N ILE A 97 7.32 -6.32 8.55
CA ILE A 97 5.99 -5.72 8.72
C ILE A 97 5.23 -6.36 9.88
N ALA A 98 4.32 -5.61 10.47
CA ALA A 98 3.26 -6.13 11.33
C ALA A 98 1.95 -6.10 10.53
N MET A 99 1.30 -7.25 10.39
CA MET A 99 -0.01 -7.38 9.77
C MET A 99 -1.06 -7.70 10.82
N SER A 100 -2.07 -6.85 10.96
CA SER A 100 -3.20 -7.06 11.88
C SER A 100 -4.49 -7.31 11.09
N ILE A 101 -5.19 -8.39 11.43
CA ILE A 101 -6.50 -8.75 10.87
C ILE A 101 -7.47 -8.91 12.05
N GLY A 102 -8.44 -8.01 12.18
CA GLY A 102 -9.30 -7.99 13.37
C GLY A 102 -8.46 -7.75 14.63
N SER A 103 -8.47 -8.71 15.56
CA SER A 103 -7.67 -8.69 16.79
C SER A 103 -6.34 -9.44 16.70
N ALA A 104 -6.11 -10.21 15.64
CA ALA A 104 -4.88 -10.98 15.45
C ALA A 104 -3.79 -10.09 14.85
N THR A 105 -2.54 -10.26 15.30
CA THR A 105 -1.36 -9.55 14.76
C THR A 105 -0.24 -10.54 14.47
N TYR A 106 0.33 -10.43 13.28
CA TYR A 106 1.39 -11.30 12.77
C TYR A 106 2.60 -10.46 12.39
N ILE A 107 3.76 -10.82 12.93
CA ILE A 107 5.03 -10.24 12.47
C ILE A 107 5.50 -11.04 11.26
N MET A 108 5.70 -10.35 10.14
CA MET A 108 6.06 -10.98 8.88
C MET A 108 7.40 -10.43 8.39
N GLN A 109 8.22 -11.33 7.87
CA GLN A 109 9.52 -10.99 7.30
C GLN A 109 9.42 -11.00 5.79
N ALA A 110 10.13 -10.08 5.13
CA ALA A 110 10.23 -10.11 3.68
C ALA A 110 10.88 -11.43 3.24
N TYR A 111 10.18 -12.17 2.38
CA TYR A 111 10.73 -13.36 1.75
C TYR A 111 11.73 -12.92 0.68
N SER A 112 12.99 -12.80 1.10
CA SER A 112 14.13 -12.75 0.19
C SER A 112 14.47 -14.18 -0.19
N GLY A 113 13.60 -14.80 -0.99
CA GLY A 113 14.00 -16.00 -1.72
C GLY A 113 15.16 -15.62 -2.62
N ALA A 114 16.39 -15.69 -2.10
CA ALA A 114 17.56 -15.84 -2.95
C ALA A 114 17.28 -17.12 -3.73
N PHE A 115 16.88 -16.96 -4.99
CA PHE A 115 16.99 -18.02 -5.97
C PHE A 115 18.46 -18.44 -5.92
N ASN A 116 18.76 -19.47 -5.16
CA ASN A 116 20.01 -20.21 -5.27
C ASN A 116 19.92 -20.90 -6.64
N MET A 117 20.16 -20.14 -7.71
CA MET A 117 20.56 -20.70 -8.99
C MET A 117 21.92 -21.33 -8.73
N LEU A 118 21.89 -22.56 -8.21
CA LEU A 118 23.00 -23.48 -8.32
C LEU A 118 23.39 -23.49 -9.79
N GLN A 119 24.50 -22.82 -10.08
CA GLN A 119 25.29 -23.02 -11.27
C GLN A 119 25.61 -24.51 -11.31
N ASN A 120 24.93 -25.24 -12.20
CA ASN A 120 25.35 -26.55 -12.68
C ASN A 120 25.54 -26.43 -14.18
#